data_AF-A0A6B2UQ84-F1
#
_entry.id   AF-A0A6B2UQ84-F1
#
_cell.length_a   1.000
_cell.length_b   1.000
_cell.length_c   1.000
_cell.angle_alpha   90.00
_cell.angle_beta   90.00
_cell.angle_gamma   90.00
#
_symmetry.space_group_name_H-M   'P 1'
#
loop_
_entity.id
_entity.type
_entity.pdbx_description
1 polymer ?
#
loop_
_entity_poly.entity_id
_entity_poly.type
_entity_poly.pdbx_seq_one_letter_code
_entity_poly.pdbx_strand_id
1 'polypeptide(L)'
;MHRTAARPSRRTVLTLATGTALTALATTRGTAYAAAPGDTLVSRFRALEGEYAARLGVFALDTATGRTVSYRADERFPMCSVFKGLAAAAVLRDLDREGEFLAVRVRYTAEFTRTSGYAPVTGLPENLANGMTVAQLCAAAVSFSDNAAGNLLLRALGGPTAITRFCRSLGDPTTRLDRWEPELNSAEPWRDTDTTSPRAIGRTYARLVVGRALTPGDREKLTGWLVANTTDDERFGSGLPADWVLADKTGGGAQYGVANDVGVVWPPDRAPLVLSVLSTKYDPAGPTDNPLVARTAALVAEALT
;
A
#
# COMPACT_ATOMS: atom_id res chain seq x y z
N MET A 1 -70.29 1.20 42.89
CA MET A 1 -69.58 0.89 41.63
C MET A 1 -68.34 0.08 41.96
N HIS A 2 -68.00 -0.87 41.08
CA HIS A 2 -66.80 -1.74 41.06
C HIS A 2 -66.76 -3.04 41.90
N ARG A 3 -67.32 -4.09 41.28
CA ARG A 3 -66.73 -5.40 40.93
C ARG A 3 -65.78 -6.09 41.93
N THR A 4 -66.36 -7.09 42.60
CA THR A 4 -65.91 -8.50 42.80
C THR A 4 -65.02 -9.06 41.67
N ALA A 5 -64.14 -10.06 41.83
CA ALA A 5 -63.89 -11.06 42.88
C ALA A 5 -62.51 -11.73 42.66
N ALA A 6 -62.13 -12.55 43.64
CA ALA A 6 -60.84 -13.21 43.85
C ALA A 6 -60.52 -14.43 42.94
N ARG A 7 -59.21 -14.73 42.91
CA ARG A 7 -58.46 -15.94 42.46
C ARG A 7 -58.99 -17.26 43.11
N PRO A 8 -58.70 -18.53 42.66
CA PRO A 8 -57.33 -19.08 42.45
C PRO A 8 -57.09 -20.33 41.54
N SER A 9 -55.78 -20.59 41.36
CA SER A 9 -54.96 -21.82 41.14
C SER A 9 -55.44 -23.15 40.51
N ARG A 10 -54.56 -23.65 39.61
CA ARG A 10 -54.05 -25.03 39.33
C ARG A 10 -54.90 -26.27 39.70
N ARG A 11 -55.28 -27.05 38.67
CA ARG A 11 -55.33 -28.53 38.73
C ARG A 11 -55.26 -29.18 37.33
N THR A 12 -54.54 -30.29 37.30
CA THR A 12 -54.14 -31.22 36.24
C THR A 12 -55.29 -31.92 35.51
N VAL A 13 -55.18 -32.17 34.20
CA VAL A 13 -55.68 -33.41 33.54
C VAL A 13 -54.72 -33.82 32.41
N LEU A 14 -54.19 -35.03 32.50
CA LEU A 14 -53.51 -35.79 31.44
C LEU A 14 -54.57 -36.47 30.55
N THR A 15 -54.34 -36.53 29.23
CA THR A 15 -54.76 -37.70 28.43
C THR A 15 -53.86 -37.89 27.21
N LEU A 16 -53.46 -39.15 27.01
CA LEU A 16 -52.60 -39.66 25.94
C LEU A 16 -53.24 -39.49 24.56
N ALA A 17 -52.41 -39.23 23.55
CA ALA A 17 -52.62 -39.74 22.20
C ALA A 17 -51.25 -40.01 21.55
N THR A 18 -50.87 -41.28 21.55
CA THR A 18 -49.82 -41.86 20.70
C THR A 18 -50.24 -41.74 19.24
N GLY A 19 -49.59 -40.85 18.50
CA GLY A 19 -49.74 -40.71 17.05
C GLY A 19 -48.37 -40.80 16.38
N THR A 20 -48.10 -41.96 15.79
CA THR A 20 -47.00 -42.22 14.85
C THR A 20 -47.15 -41.32 13.62
N ALA A 21 -46.40 -40.24 13.54
CA ALA A 21 -46.21 -39.47 12.32
C ALA A 21 -44.85 -39.82 11.71
N LEU A 22 -44.86 -40.62 10.64
CA LEU A 22 -43.72 -40.74 9.73
C LEU A 22 -43.46 -39.36 9.13
N THR A 23 -42.44 -38.65 9.62
CA THR A 23 -41.86 -37.52 8.89
C THR A 23 -41.05 -38.06 7.73
N ALA A 24 -41.62 -37.96 6.53
CA ALA A 24 -40.85 -38.06 5.30
C ALA A 24 -39.78 -36.97 5.32
N LEU A 25 -38.50 -37.35 5.50
CA LEU A 25 -37.38 -36.48 5.16
C LEU A 25 -37.42 -36.30 3.64
N ALA A 26 -38.04 -35.22 3.19
CA ALA A 26 -37.76 -34.67 1.89
C ALA A 26 -36.27 -34.30 1.88
N THR A 27 -35.44 -35.18 1.32
CA THR A 27 -34.08 -34.82 0.94
C THR A 27 -34.21 -33.79 -0.17
N THR A 28 -34.25 -32.51 0.20
CA THR A 28 -33.88 -31.45 -0.72
C THR A 28 -32.47 -31.78 -1.16
N ARG A 29 -32.34 -32.39 -2.35
CA ARG A 29 -31.09 -32.42 -3.09
C ARG A 29 -30.77 -30.97 -3.39
N GLY A 30 -30.14 -30.30 -2.44
CA GLY A 30 -29.41 -29.08 -2.70
C GLY A 30 -28.42 -29.45 -3.79
N THR A 31 -28.63 -28.94 -4.99
CA THR A 31 -27.59 -28.88 -5.99
C THR A 31 -26.50 -27.99 -5.40
N ALA A 32 -25.54 -28.60 -4.72
CA ALA A 32 -24.29 -27.94 -4.42
C ALA A 32 -23.64 -27.63 -5.77
N TYR A 33 -23.77 -26.39 -6.23
CA TYR A 33 -22.92 -25.88 -7.29
C TYR A 33 -21.51 -25.81 -6.70
N ALA A 34 -20.70 -26.84 -6.97
CA ALA A 34 -19.26 -26.68 -6.85
C ALA A 34 -18.88 -25.58 -7.83
N ALA A 35 -18.45 -24.41 -7.32
CA ALA A 35 -17.79 -23.41 -8.14
C ALA A 35 -16.67 -24.11 -8.91
N ALA A 36 -16.64 -23.95 -10.23
CA ALA A 36 -15.64 -24.60 -11.07
C ALA A 36 -14.24 -24.28 -10.51
N PRO A 37 -13.39 -25.29 -10.23
CA PRO A 37 -12.04 -25.04 -9.78
C PRO A 37 -11.25 -24.46 -10.96
N GLY A 38 -11.12 -23.14 -11.05
CA GLY A 38 -10.39 -22.52 -12.16
C GLY A 38 -10.18 -21.02 -12.08
N ASP A 39 -11.20 -20.23 -11.73
CA ASP A 39 -11.16 -18.77 -11.94
C ASP A 39 -11.37 -17.98 -10.64
N THR A 40 -10.44 -18.13 -9.71
CA THR A 40 -10.36 -17.29 -8.52
C THR A 40 -9.35 -16.18 -8.76
N LEU A 41 -9.50 -15.04 -8.06
CA LEU A 41 -8.48 -13.98 -8.11
C LEU A 41 -7.08 -14.49 -7.76
N VAL A 42 -6.98 -15.47 -6.85
CA VAL A 42 -5.72 -16.14 -6.50
C VAL A 42 -5.14 -16.95 -7.67
N SER A 43 -5.96 -17.65 -8.46
CA SER A 43 -5.46 -18.36 -9.65
C SER A 43 -5.02 -17.40 -10.75
N ARG A 44 -5.70 -16.25 -10.92
CA ARG A 44 -5.26 -15.17 -11.82
C ARG A 44 -3.92 -14.57 -11.39
N PHE A 45 -3.70 -14.33 -10.09
CA PHE A 45 -2.38 -13.89 -9.59
C PHE A 45 -1.27 -14.94 -9.77
N ARG A 46 -1.58 -16.23 -9.53
CA ARG A 46 -0.62 -17.32 -9.81
C ARG A 46 -0.27 -17.42 -11.28
N ALA A 47 -1.24 -17.21 -12.18
CA ALA A 47 -0.99 -17.19 -13.62
C ALA A 47 -0.03 -16.04 -13.99
N LEU A 48 -0.21 -14.85 -13.41
CA LEU A 48 0.71 -13.73 -13.58
C LEU A 48 2.13 -14.04 -13.04
N GLU A 49 2.25 -14.66 -11.86
CA GLU A 49 3.58 -15.11 -11.37
C GLU A 49 4.29 -16.03 -12.37
N GLY A 50 3.54 -17.00 -12.94
CA GLY A 50 4.07 -17.93 -13.93
C GLY A 50 4.44 -17.27 -15.26
N GLU A 51 3.60 -16.36 -15.76
CA GLU A 51 3.80 -15.65 -17.02
C GLU A 51 5.04 -14.75 -16.99
N TYR A 52 5.26 -14.03 -15.89
CA TYR A 52 6.37 -13.07 -15.75
C TYR A 52 7.60 -13.66 -15.05
N ALA A 53 7.56 -14.95 -14.69
CA ALA A 53 8.59 -15.62 -13.89
C ALA A 53 8.98 -14.80 -12.64
N ALA A 54 7.97 -14.27 -11.96
CA ALA A 54 8.12 -13.33 -10.85
C ALA A 54 7.42 -13.84 -9.59
N ARG A 55 7.85 -13.31 -8.44
CA ARG A 55 7.13 -13.41 -7.17
C ARG A 55 6.28 -12.16 -7.00
N LEU A 56 4.99 -12.34 -6.75
CA LEU A 56 3.99 -11.27 -6.67
C LEU A 56 3.37 -11.20 -5.28
N GLY A 57 3.45 -10.03 -4.64
CA GLY A 57 2.78 -9.71 -3.40
C GLY A 57 1.69 -8.66 -3.61
N VAL A 58 0.48 -8.93 -3.13
CA VAL A 58 -0.68 -8.05 -3.29
C VAL A 58 -1.38 -7.86 -1.96
N PHE A 59 -1.67 -6.62 -1.63
CA PHE A 59 -2.65 -6.26 -0.61
C PHE A 59 -3.51 -5.10 -1.13
N ALA A 60 -4.82 -5.20 -0.95
CA ALA A 60 -5.70 -4.07 -1.15
C ALA A 60 -6.79 -4.02 -0.09
N LEU A 61 -7.29 -2.81 0.17
CA LEU A 61 -8.29 -2.52 1.20
C LEU A 61 -9.32 -1.52 0.65
N ASP A 62 -10.59 -1.90 0.68
CA ASP A 62 -11.70 -0.97 0.59
C ASP A 62 -11.90 -0.29 1.94
N THR A 63 -11.72 1.04 1.98
CA THR A 63 -11.75 1.81 3.23
C THR A 63 -13.16 2.01 3.80
N ALA A 64 -14.22 1.85 3.00
CA ALA A 64 -15.59 1.92 3.48
C ALA A 64 -16.03 0.61 4.15
N THR A 65 -15.74 -0.53 3.51
CA THR A 65 -16.28 -1.82 3.94
C THR A 65 -15.30 -2.63 4.78
N GLY A 66 -14.00 -2.29 4.74
CA GLY A 66 -12.94 -3.09 5.34
C GLY A 66 -12.62 -4.38 4.56
N ARG A 67 -13.26 -4.61 3.40
CA ARG A 67 -12.95 -5.76 2.54
C ARG A 67 -11.51 -5.66 2.04
N THR A 68 -10.83 -6.81 1.97
CA THR A 68 -9.44 -6.87 1.52
C THR A 68 -9.21 -7.90 0.43
N VAL A 69 -8.29 -7.59 -0.48
CA VAL A 69 -7.62 -8.57 -1.33
C VAL A 69 -6.24 -8.85 -0.74
N SER A 70 -5.79 -10.11 -0.75
CA SER A 70 -4.48 -10.50 -0.21
C SER A 70 -3.89 -11.68 -0.98
N TYR A 71 -2.64 -11.56 -1.41
CA TYR A 71 -1.86 -12.62 -2.04
C TYR A 71 -0.39 -12.44 -1.65
N ARG A 72 0.24 -13.41 -0.97
CA ARG A 72 1.58 -13.26 -0.35
C ARG A 72 1.75 -11.96 0.47
N ALA A 73 0.64 -11.48 1.03
CA ALA A 73 0.54 -10.12 1.57
C ALA A 73 1.43 -9.86 2.80
N ASP A 74 1.90 -10.93 3.44
CA ASP A 74 2.74 -10.90 4.64
C ASP A 74 4.19 -11.34 4.36
N GLU A 75 4.52 -11.73 3.12
CA GLU A 75 5.90 -11.99 2.71
C GLU A 75 6.70 -10.69 2.53
N ARG A 76 8.02 -10.78 2.71
CA ARG A 76 8.92 -9.64 2.53
C ARG A 76 9.29 -9.41 1.07
N PHE A 77 9.34 -8.15 0.67
CA PHE A 77 9.81 -7.67 -0.62
C PHE A 77 10.74 -6.47 -0.41
N PRO A 78 11.78 -6.30 -1.26
CA PRO A 78 12.58 -5.08 -1.30
C PRO A 78 11.66 -3.88 -1.53
N MET A 79 11.76 -2.86 -0.69
CA MET A 79 10.88 -1.69 -0.78
C MET A 79 11.29 -0.77 -1.94
N CYS A 80 12.61 -0.66 -2.20
CA CYS A 80 13.17 0.32 -3.12
C CYS A 80 12.58 1.72 -2.84
N SER A 81 12.40 2.55 -3.86
CA SER A 81 11.94 3.94 -3.72
C SER A 81 10.55 4.16 -3.08
N VAL A 82 9.77 3.12 -2.77
CA VAL A 82 8.50 3.26 -2.01
C VAL A 82 8.73 3.94 -0.65
N PHE A 83 9.94 3.84 -0.08
CA PHE A 83 10.28 4.51 1.18
C PHE A 83 10.20 6.04 1.11
N LYS A 84 10.30 6.65 -0.07
CA LYS A 84 10.39 8.12 -0.22
C LYS A 84 9.09 8.81 0.19
N GLY A 85 7.93 8.17 -0.01
CA GLY A 85 6.67 8.63 0.56
C GLY A 85 6.67 8.60 2.09
N LEU A 86 7.28 7.58 2.70
CA LEU A 86 7.44 7.49 4.17
C LEU A 86 8.41 8.57 4.69
N ALA A 87 9.49 8.85 3.96
CA ALA A 87 10.46 9.89 4.32
C ALA A 87 9.83 11.28 4.31
N ALA A 88 9.07 11.61 3.26
CA ALA A 88 8.32 12.87 3.19
C ALA A 88 7.28 12.97 4.32
N ALA A 89 6.53 11.89 4.59
CA ALA A 89 5.58 11.85 5.69
C ALA A 89 6.25 12.04 7.07
N ALA A 90 7.42 11.44 7.28
CA ALA A 90 8.19 11.60 8.51
C ALA A 90 8.72 13.03 8.69
N VAL A 91 9.18 13.68 7.62
CA VAL A 91 9.59 15.09 7.65
C VAL A 91 8.42 15.99 8.05
N LEU A 92 7.26 15.80 7.42
CA LEU A 92 6.05 16.53 7.75
C LEU A 92 5.64 16.37 9.22
N ARG A 93 5.63 15.13 9.71
CA ARG A 93 5.11 14.83 11.06
C ARG A 93 6.08 15.18 12.18
N ASP A 94 7.36 14.89 11.98
CA ASP A 94 8.34 14.85 13.07
C ASP A 94 9.26 16.07 13.09
N LEU A 95 9.45 16.75 11.95
CA LEU A 95 10.37 17.89 11.83
C LEU A 95 9.66 19.22 11.58
N ASP A 96 8.63 19.24 10.75
CA ASP A 96 7.96 20.48 10.39
C ASP A 96 7.06 21.02 11.50
N ARG A 97 7.09 22.34 11.65
CA ARG A 97 6.22 23.13 12.52
C ARG A 97 5.71 24.29 11.70
N GLU A 98 4.45 24.21 11.28
CA GLU A 98 3.76 25.28 10.54
C GLU A 98 4.52 25.77 9.28
N GLY A 99 5.25 24.87 8.61
CA GLY A 99 5.99 25.16 7.38
C GLY A 99 7.42 25.70 7.58
N GLU A 100 7.85 25.95 8.81
CA GLU A 100 9.18 26.50 9.09
C GLU A 100 10.30 25.58 8.57
N PHE A 101 10.20 24.27 8.82
CA PHE A 101 11.22 23.31 8.39
C PHE A 101 11.12 23.09 6.88
N LEU A 102 9.91 23.02 6.33
CA LEU A 102 9.66 22.90 4.90
C LEU A 102 10.27 24.05 4.09
N ALA A 103 10.33 25.26 4.65
CA ALA A 103 10.91 26.44 4.03
C ALA A 103 12.45 26.47 4.05
N VAL A 104 13.10 25.63 4.86
CA VAL A 104 14.57 25.59 4.97
C VAL A 104 15.18 25.21 3.62
N ARG A 105 16.12 26.03 3.15
CA ARG A 105 16.89 25.79 1.92
C ARG A 105 18.13 24.96 2.21
N VAL A 106 18.25 23.84 1.51
CA VAL A 106 19.37 22.90 1.61
C VAL A 106 20.24 23.02 0.37
N ARG A 107 21.55 23.24 0.57
CA ARG A 107 22.55 23.20 -0.49
C ARG A 107 23.29 21.86 -0.48
N TYR A 108 23.60 21.35 -1.66
CA TYR A 108 24.27 20.08 -1.88
C TYR A 108 25.13 20.18 -3.15
N THR A 109 25.99 19.19 -3.40
CA THR A 109 26.97 19.24 -4.48
C THR A 109 26.56 18.40 -5.67
N ALA A 110 27.12 18.71 -6.85
CA ALA A 110 26.96 17.87 -8.04
C ALA A 110 27.56 16.46 -7.85
N GLU A 111 28.56 16.33 -6.96
CA GLU A 111 29.08 15.01 -6.59
C GLU A 111 28.04 14.20 -5.83
N PHE A 112 27.35 14.81 -4.86
CA PHE A 112 26.31 14.15 -4.08
C PHE A 112 25.15 13.65 -4.95
N THR A 113 24.72 14.44 -5.94
CA THR A 113 23.65 14.01 -6.86
C THR A 113 24.09 12.82 -7.72
N ARG A 114 25.31 12.86 -8.26
CA ARG A 114 25.89 11.77 -9.05
C ARG A 114 26.07 10.48 -8.24
N THR A 115 26.60 10.55 -7.02
CA THR A 115 26.79 9.36 -6.18
C THR A 115 25.48 8.77 -5.69
N SER A 116 24.39 9.54 -5.66
CA SER A 116 23.05 9.04 -5.32
C SER A 116 22.42 8.21 -6.46
N GLY A 117 23.01 8.19 -7.66
CA GLY A 117 22.65 7.31 -8.78
C GLY A 117 21.52 7.81 -9.68
N TYR A 118 20.51 8.50 -9.15
CA TYR A 118 19.38 9.03 -9.94
C TYR A 118 18.86 10.34 -9.34
N ALA A 119 19.00 11.46 -10.06
CA ALA A 119 18.76 12.80 -9.54
C ALA A 119 18.12 13.74 -10.58
N PRO A 120 16.93 13.41 -11.11
CA PRO A 120 16.31 14.14 -12.23
C PRO A 120 15.91 15.58 -11.89
N VAL A 121 15.71 15.91 -10.61
CA VAL A 121 15.32 17.26 -10.17
C VAL A 121 16.49 17.94 -9.47
N THR A 122 17.09 17.27 -8.49
CA THR A 122 18.19 17.86 -7.71
C THR A 122 19.44 18.09 -8.55
N GLY A 123 19.66 17.28 -9.60
CA GLY A 123 20.78 17.39 -10.52
C GLY A 123 20.66 18.51 -11.56
N LEU A 124 19.52 19.20 -11.66
CA LEU A 124 19.35 20.32 -12.59
C LEU A 124 20.31 21.47 -12.25
N PRO A 125 20.93 22.14 -13.24
CA PRO A 125 21.93 23.19 -13.00
C PRO A 125 21.47 24.30 -12.04
N GLU A 126 20.22 24.75 -12.16
CA GLU A 126 19.62 25.77 -11.31
C GLU A 126 19.42 25.30 -9.87
N ASN A 127 19.10 24.02 -9.66
CA ASN A 127 18.92 23.45 -8.33
C ASN A 127 20.28 23.17 -7.67
N LEU A 128 21.30 22.80 -8.44
CA LEU A 128 22.68 22.71 -7.95
C LEU A 128 23.25 24.08 -7.54
N ALA A 129 22.96 25.13 -8.31
CA ALA A 129 23.43 26.48 -8.02
C ALA A 129 22.77 27.08 -6.77
N ASN A 130 21.45 26.87 -6.60
CA ASN A 130 20.65 27.56 -5.59
C ASN A 130 20.25 26.69 -4.40
N GLY A 131 20.42 25.37 -4.48
CA GLY A 131 19.81 24.43 -3.56
C GLY A 131 18.28 24.38 -3.70
N MET A 132 17.65 23.56 -2.88
CA MET A 132 16.20 23.37 -2.85
C MET A 132 15.68 23.49 -1.42
N THR A 133 14.44 23.96 -1.26
CA THR A 133 13.75 23.91 0.03
C THR A 133 13.42 22.47 0.41
N VAL A 134 13.23 22.18 1.70
CA VAL A 134 12.83 20.85 2.15
C VAL A 134 11.49 20.43 1.51
N ALA A 135 10.53 21.34 1.35
CA ALA A 135 9.30 21.05 0.60
C ALA A 135 9.56 20.61 -0.85
N GLN A 136 10.47 21.30 -1.54
CA GLN A 136 10.87 20.92 -2.90
C GLN A 136 11.60 19.56 -2.93
N LEU A 137 12.40 19.25 -1.91
CA LEU A 137 13.03 17.93 -1.77
C LEU A 137 12.00 16.82 -1.49
N CYS A 138 10.99 17.08 -0.67
CA CYS A 138 9.87 16.15 -0.47
C CYS A 138 9.13 15.88 -1.78
N ALA A 139 8.77 16.94 -2.52
CA ALA A 139 8.13 16.81 -3.83
C ALA A 139 9.01 16.03 -4.82
N ALA A 140 10.31 16.35 -4.92
CA ALA A 140 11.23 15.66 -5.82
C ALA A 140 11.39 14.17 -5.47
N ALA A 141 11.51 13.84 -4.18
CA ALA A 141 11.66 12.45 -3.73
C ALA A 141 10.39 11.62 -4.00
N VAL A 142 9.21 12.22 -3.81
CA VAL A 142 7.93 11.51 -3.99
C VAL A 142 7.57 11.44 -5.47
N SER A 143 7.45 12.60 -6.13
CA SER A 143 6.85 12.71 -7.47
C SER A 143 7.78 12.29 -8.60
N PHE A 144 9.09 12.44 -8.42
CA PHE A 144 10.11 12.10 -9.43
C PHE A 144 11.05 10.98 -8.99
N SER A 145 10.82 10.41 -7.80
CA SER A 145 11.68 9.38 -7.23
C SER A 145 13.16 9.79 -7.13
N ASP A 146 13.47 11.07 -6.95
CA ASP A 146 14.84 11.59 -6.90
C ASP A 146 15.62 11.01 -5.70
N ASN A 147 16.71 10.28 -5.96
CA ASN A 147 17.50 9.59 -4.94
C ASN A 147 18.26 10.57 -4.04
N ALA A 148 18.82 11.63 -4.62
CA ALA A 148 19.56 12.61 -3.85
C ALA A 148 18.62 13.38 -2.92
N ALA A 149 17.42 13.73 -3.38
CA ALA A 149 16.37 14.26 -2.52
C ALA A 149 16.03 13.27 -1.39
N GLY A 150 15.79 12.00 -1.72
CA GLY A 150 15.56 10.94 -0.74
C GLY A 150 16.66 10.87 0.34
N ASN A 151 17.93 10.86 -0.06
CA ASN A 151 19.07 10.86 0.86
C ASN A 151 19.15 12.14 1.72
N LEU A 152 18.82 13.32 1.17
CA LEU A 152 18.79 14.56 1.95
C LEU A 152 17.70 14.54 3.03
N LEU A 153 16.50 14.00 2.71
CA LEU A 153 15.43 13.82 3.69
C LEU A 153 15.85 12.82 4.77
N LEU A 154 16.44 11.69 4.40
CA LEU A 154 16.98 10.72 5.36
C LEU A 154 18.04 11.37 6.27
N ARG A 155 18.92 12.21 5.73
CA ARG A 155 19.92 12.93 6.53
C ARG A 155 19.28 13.86 7.56
N ALA A 156 18.24 14.60 7.17
CA ALA A 156 17.48 15.45 8.08
C ALA A 156 16.80 14.64 9.20
N LEU A 157 16.33 13.42 8.90
CA LEU A 157 15.67 12.52 9.85
C LEU A 157 16.64 11.74 10.76
N GLY A 158 17.96 11.86 10.54
CA GLY A 158 18.99 11.13 11.29
C GLY A 158 19.36 9.76 10.71
N GLY A 159 19.08 9.51 9.44
CA GLY A 159 19.50 8.33 8.68
C GLY A 159 18.38 7.32 8.38
N PRO A 160 18.69 6.22 7.65
CA PRO A 160 17.72 5.25 7.16
C PRO A 160 16.81 4.66 8.23
N THR A 161 17.36 4.35 9.40
CA THR A 161 16.60 3.73 10.51
C THR A 161 15.52 4.65 11.09
N ALA A 162 15.52 5.94 10.75
CA ALA A 162 14.43 6.85 11.05
C ALA A 162 13.12 6.42 10.40
N ILE A 163 13.15 5.85 9.19
CA ILE A 163 11.97 5.31 8.52
C ILE A 163 11.43 4.10 9.28
N THR A 164 12.32 3.23 9.76
CA THR A 164 11.93 2.09 10.62
C THR A 164 11.24 2.59 11.89
N ARG A 165 11.82 3.55 12.60
CA ARG A 165 11.24 4.15 13.82
C ARG A 165 9.89 4.84 13.53
N PHE A 166 9.81 5.58 12.43
CA PHE A 166 8.57 6.21 11.96
C PHE A 166 7.47 5.17 11.74
N CYS A 167 7.75 4.09 11.00
CA CYS A 167 6.80 3.00 10.78
C CYS A 167 6.35 2.34 12.10
N ARG A 168 7.29 2.08 13.03
CA ARG A 168 6.94 1.52 14.36
C ARG A 168 5.99 2.43 15.14
N SER A 169 6.19 3.74 15.10
CA SER A 169 5.29 4.71 15.75
C SER A 169 3.87 4.71 15.16
N LEU A 170 3.71 4.23 13.93
CA LEU A 170 2.42 4.07 13.27
C LEU A 170 1.80 2.67 13.48
N GLY A 171 2.46 1.79 14.25
CA GLY A 171 2.03 0.41 14.46
C GLY A 171 2.29 -0.49 13.26
N ASP A 172 3.30 -0.21 12.45
CA ASP A 172 3.85 -1.11 11.43
C ASP A 172 5.09 -1.82 12.00
N PRO A 173 5.02 -3.13 12.30
CA PRO A 173 6.13 -3.91 12.85
C PRO A 173 7.06 -4.51 11.78
N THR A 174 6.75 -4.35 10.49
CA THR A 174 7.37 -5.11 9.40
C THR A 174 8.33 -4.26 8.58
N THR A 175 7.88 -3.07 8.16
CA THR A 175 8.66 -2.17 7.30
C THR A 175 9.96 -1.78 8.00
N ARG A 176 11.07 -1.85 7.29
CA ARG A 176 12.38 -1.39 7.75
C ARG A 176 13.19 -0.80 6.60
N LEU A 177 13.99 0.20 6.94
CA LEU A 177 15.02 0.80 6.09
C LEU A 177 16.33 0.85 6.89
N ASP A 178 17.40 0.47 6.25
CA ASP A 178 18.70 0.18 6.84
C ASP A 178 19.84 0.87 6.07
N ARG A 179 19.69 1.07 4.75
CA ARG A 179 20.73 1.64 3.87
C ARG A 179 20.25 2.91 3.16
N TRP A 180 21.19 3.59 2.53
CA TRP A 180 20.98 4.80 1.73
C TRP A 180 20.73 4.46 0.26
N GLU A 181 20.29 5.45 -0.52
CA GLU A 181 20.38 5.34 -1.97
C GLU A 181 21.85 5.49 -2.42
N PRO A 182 22.30 4.71 -3.43
CA PRO A 182 21.55 3.71 -4.19
C PRO A 182 21.60 2.29 -3.60
N GLU A 183 22.38 2.05 -2.53
CA GLU A 183 22.69 0.70 -2.03
C GLU A 183 21.44 -0.07 -1.61
N LEU A 184 20.39 0.62 -1.14
CA LEU A 184 19.15 0.01 -0.68
C LEU A 184 18.42 -0.83 -1.74
N ASN A 185 18.74 -0.63 -3.03
CA ASN A 185 18.06 -1.30 -4.16
C ASN A 185 18.67 -2.66 -4.57
N SER A 186 19.67 -3.18 -3.85
CA SER A 186 20.35 -4.44 -4.23
C SER A 186 19.44 -5.67 -4.28
N ALA A 187 18.32 -5.65 -3.54
CA ALA A 187 17.17 -6.55 -3.71
C ALA A 187 17.42 -8.07 -3.67
N GLU A 188 18.52 -8.53 -3.05
CA GLU A 188 18.86 -9.95 -3.04
C GLU A 188 17.76 -10.80 -2.36
N PRO A 189 17.39 -11.97 -2.91
CA PRO A 189 16.27 -12.77 -2.39
C PRO A 189 16.39 -13.23 -0.93
N TRP A 190 17.60 -13.34 -0.40
CA TRP A 190 17.88 -13.75 0.98
C TRP A 190 17.96 -12.57 1.97
N ARG A 191 17.77 -11.35 1.49
CA ARG A 191 18.03 -10.14 2.27
C ARG A 191 16.78 -9.67 3.01
N ASP A 192 16.94 -9.43 4.31
CA ASP A 192 15.86 -8.93 5.18
C ASP A 192 15.81 -7.41 5.34
N THR A 193 16.93 -6.73 5.11
CA THR A 193 17.04 -5.27 5.30
C THR A 193 16.33 -4.51 4.16
N ASP A 194 16.01 -3.21 4.30
CA ASP A 194 15.23 -2.41 3.32
C ASP A 194 13.97 -3.08 2.73
N THR A 195 13.28 -3.89 3.54
CA THR A 195 12.09 -4.64 3.11
C THR A 195 10.82 -4.19 3.83
N THR A 196 9.69 -4.47 3.19
CA THR A 196 8.35 -4.40 3.77
C THR A 196 7.53 -5.61 3.30
N SER A 197 6.26 -5.71 3.72
CA SER A 197 5.27 -6.61 3.11
C SER A 197 4.15 -5.81 2.47
N PRO A 198 3.44 -6.33 1.45
CA PRO A 198 2.33 -5.62 0.82
C PRO A 198 1.28 -5.13 1.83
N ARG A 199 0.94 -5.96 2.82
CA ARG A 199 -0.01 -5.59 3.88
C ARG A 199 0.52 -4.47 4.77
N ALA A 200 1.78 -4.54 5.17
CA ALA A 200 2.37 -3.56 6.07
C ALA A 200 2.43 -2.18 5.40
N ILE A 201 3.02 -2.11 4.20
CA ILE A 201 3.17 -0.84 3.49
C ILE A 201 1.83 -0.25 3.05
N GLY A 202 0.90 -1.07 2.57
CA GLY A 202 -0.45 -0.62 2.22
C GLY A 202 -1.18 -0.02 3.43
N ARG A 203 -1.17 -0.70 4.59
CA ARG A 203 -1.79 -0.16 5.82
C ARG A 203 -1.09 1.11 6.31
N THR A 204 0.23 1.21 6.15
CA THR A 204 0.97 2.42 6.50
C THR A 204 0.55 3.59 5.60
N TYR A 205 0.49 3.41 4.28
CA TYR A 205 -0.02 4.42 3.34
C TYR A 205 -1.46 4.79 3.63
N ALA A 206 -2.33 3.82 3.97
CA ALA A 206 -3.69 4.09 4.41
C ALA A 206 -3.74 5.05 5.61
N ARG A 207 -2.93 4.79 6.65
CA ARG A 207 -2.86 5.66 7.84
C ARG A 207 -2.41 7.08 7.52
N LEU A 208 -1.50 7.23 6.55
CA LEU A 208 -0.91 8.50 6.14
C LEU A 208 -1.86 9.32 5.26
N VAL A 209 -2.50 8.69 4.27
CA VAL A 209 -3.23 9.38 3.19
C VAL A 209 -4.74 9.47 3.45
N VAL A 210 -5.33 8.48 4.11
CA VAL A 210 -6.78 8.50 4.45
C VAL A 210 -7.04 8.51 5.96
N GLY A 211 -6.04 8.13 6.76
CA GLY A 211 -6.13 8.09 8.21
C GLY A 211 -5.75 9.40 8.91
N ARG A 212 -5.43 9.27 10.20
CA ARG A 212 -5.13 10.39 11.11
C ARG A 212 -3.68 10.41 11.58
N ALA A 213 -2.76 9.75 10.86
CA ALA A 213 -1.34 9.75 11.22
C ALA A 213 -0.66 11.11 11.00
N LEU A 214 -1.23 11.93 10.11
CA LEU A 214 -0.81 13.30 9.81
C LEU A 214 -1.93 14.28 10.14
N THR A 215 -1.56 15.54 10.39
CA THR A 215 -2.52 16.65 10.44
C THR A 215 -3.23 16.78 9.08
N PRO A 216 -4.41 17.42 9.00
CA PRO A 216 -5.09 17.61 7.73
C PRO A 216 -4.22 18.29 6.66
N GLY A 217 -3.50 19.36 7.03
CA GLY A 217 -2.64 20.10 6.09
C GLY A 217 -1.39 19.33 5.65
N ASP A 218 -0.86 18.44 6.47
CA ASP A 218 0.29 17.60 6.08
C ASP A 218 -0.15 16.41 5.24
N ARG A 219 -1.31 15.82 5.56
CA ARG A 219 -1.93 14.80 4.73
C ARG A 219 -2.23 15.32 3.34
N GLU A 220 -2.75 16.54 3.22
CA GLU A 220 -3.01 17.19 1.94
C GLU A 220 -1.71 17.39 1.13
N LYS A 221 -0.64 17.90 1.75
CA LYS A 221 0.67 18.03 1.08
C LYS A 221 1.20 16.69 0.57
N LEU A 222 1.21 15.66 1.43
CA LEU A 222 1.68 14.32 1.05
C LEU A 222 0.84 13.75 -0.09
N THR A 223 -0.49 13.86 0.00
CA THR A 223 -1.42 13.38 -1.03
C THR A 223 -1.17 14.12 -2.34
N GLY A 224 -0.99 15.44 -2.31
CA GLY A 224 -0.66 16.23 -3.50
C GLY A 224 0.63 15.79 -4.19
N TRP A 225 1.69 15.48 -3.43
CA TRP A 225 2.93 14.95 -4.02
C TRP A 225 2.78 13.55 -4.62
N LEU A 226 1.98 12.69 -3.98
CA LEU A 226 1.67 11.35 -4.49
C LEU A 226 0.80 11.42 -5.75
N VAL A 227 -0.18 12.32 -5.81
CA VAL A 227 -0.99 12.56 -7.03
C VAL A 227 -0.15 13.14 -8.16
N ALA A 228 0.84 13.96 -7.83
CA ALA A 228 1.76 14.54 -8.81
C ALA A 228 2.87 13.57 -9.27
N ASN A 229 2.81 12.29 -8.88
CA ASN A 229 3.82 11.30 -9.29
C ASN A 229 3.86 11.12 -10.81
N THR A 230 5.06 11.14 -11.38
CA THR A 230 5.31 11.04 -12.82
C THR A 230 5.98 9.72 -13.22
N THR A 231 6.02 8.76 -12.30
CA THR A 231 6.79 7.51 -12.49
C THR A 231 5.90 6.30 -12.74
N ASP A 232 4.59 6.50 -12.86
CA ASP A 232 3.58 5.44 -12.82
C ASP A 232 2.83 5.18 -14.13
N ASP A 233 3.21 5.85 -15.21
CA ASP A 233 2.51 5.77 -16.51
C ASP A 233 2.33 4.33 -17.04
N GLU A 234 3.20 3.40 -16.65
CA GLU A 234 3.20 1.99 -17.10
C GLU A 234 2.74 0.99 -16.02
N ARG A 235 2.32 1.45 -14.84
CA ARG A 235 1.97 0.61 -13.67
C ARG A 235 0.52 0.82 -13.27
N PHE A 236 0.18 1.33 -12.08
CA PHE A 236 -1.23 1.54 -11.71
C PHE A 236 -1.93 2.48 -12.68
N GLY A 237 -1.28 3.53 -13.16
CA GLY A 237 -1.81 4.48 -14.15
C GLY A 237 -2.28 3.81 -15.45
N SER A 238 -1.63 2.72 -15.87
CA SER A 238 -2.04 1.95 -17.05
C SER A 238 -3.04 0.83 -16.76
N GLY A 239 -3.11 0.37 -15.50
CA GLY A 239 -3.96 -0.74 -15.08
C GLY A 239 -5.33 -0.32 -14.54
N LEU A 240 -5.45 0.92 -14.06
CA LEU A 240 -6.67 1.43 -13.43
C LEU A 240 -7.49 2.29 -14.40
N PRO A 241 -8.81 2.46 -14.15
CA PRO A 241 -9.63 3.36 -14.94
C PRO A 241 -9.11 4.80 -14.90
N ALA A 242 -9.09 5.47 -16.06
CA ALA A 242 -8.49 6.80 -16.23
C ALA A 242 -9.22 7.93 -15.47
N ASP A 243 -10.45 7.70 -15.03
CA ASP A 243 -11.24 8.64 -14.24
C ASP A 243 -11.02 8.50 -12.72
N TRP A 244 -10.18 7.56 -12.29
CA TRP A 244 -9.79 7.43 -10.88
C TRP A 244 -8.65 8.39 -10.56
N VAL A 245 -8.75 9.06 -9.42
CA VAL A 245 -7.60 9.81 -8.88
C VAL A 245 -6.62 8.79 -8.28
N LEU A 246 -5.37 8.86 -8.70
CA LEU A 246 -4.28 8.00 -8.24
C LEU A 246 -3.29 8.82 -7.42
N ALA A 247 -3.02 8.40 -6.19
CA ALA A 247 -1.95 8.93 -5.35
C ALA A 247 -1.02 7.78 -4.95
N ASP A 248 0.10 7.63 -5.64
CA ASP A 248 0.97 6.47 -5.53
C ASP A 248 2.46 6.81 -5.33
N LYS A 249 3.22 5.78 -4.98
CA LYS A 249 4.66 5.79 -5.05
C LYS A 249 5.19 4.47 -5.59
N THR A 250 5.83 4.58 -6.74
CA THR A 250 6.60 3.49 -7.34
C THR A 250 7.88 3.14 -6.58
N GLY A 251 8.31 1.89 -6.70
CA GLY A 251 9.66 1.43 -6.37
C GLY A 251 10.20 0.48 -7.44
N GLY A 252 11.49 0.57 -7.71
CA GLY A 252 12.17 -0.38 -8.59
C GLY A 252 13.67 -0.33 -8.40
N GLY A 253 14.36 -1.25 -9.05
CA GLY A 253 15.81 -1.36 -9.01
C GLY A 253 16.34 -1.93 -10.31
N ALA A 254 17.66 -1.85 -10.49
CA ALA A 254 18.34 -2.41 -11.67
C ALA A 254 18.51 -3.93 -11.60
N GLN A 255 18.25 -4.55 -10.44
CA GLN A 255 18.47 -5.97 -10.17
C GLN A 255 17.20 -6.65 -9.70
N TYR A 256 17.11 -7.95 -9.95
CA TYR A 256 16.03 -8.82 -9.45
C TYR A 256 14.62 -8.36 -9.85
N GLY A 257 14.49 -7.69 -11.00
CA GLY A 257 13.22 -7.30 -11.63
C GLY A 257 12.22 -6.65 -10.67
N VAL A 258 12.67 -5.83 -9.71
CA VAL A 258 11.77 -5.23 -8.73
C VAL A 258 10.87 -4.20 -9.41
N ALA A 259 9.57 -4.46 -9.41
CA ALA A 259 8.53 -3.54 -9.84
C ALA A 259 7.47 -3.44 -8.73
N ASN A 260 7.49 -2.34 -7.98
CA ASN A 260 6.59 -2.09 -6.88
C ASN A 260 5.74 -0.87 -7.16
N ASP A 261 4.51 -0.88 -6.69
CA ASP A 261 3.66 0.28 -6.65
C ASP A 261 2.69 0.20 -5.46
N VAL A 262 2.54 1.33 -4.76
CA VAL A 262 1.78 1.43 -3.52
C VAL A 262 1.11 2.80 -3.46
N GLY A 263 -0.21 2.81 -3.26
CA GLY A 263 -0.94 4.06 -3.26
C GLY A 263 -2.36 3.96 -2.72
N VAL A 264 -3.05 5.09 -2.81
CA VAL A 264 -4.48 5.24 -2.57
C VAL A 264 -5.11 5.74 -3.86
N VAL A 265 -6.28 5.19 -4.18
CA VAL A 265 -7.04 5.55 -5.37
C VAL A 265 -8.46 5.91 -4.99
N TRP A 266 -9.05 6.87 -5.72
CA TRP A 266 -10.43 7.30 -5.52
C TRP A 266 -11.24 7.01 -6.79
N PRO A 267 -12.00 5.90 -6.81
CA PRO A 267 -13.02 5.68 -7.83
C PRO A 267 -14.12 6.75 -7.72
N PRO A 268 -14.79 7.12 -8.84
CA PRO A 268 -15.96 7.99 -8.81
C PRO A 268 -17.03 7.48 -7.84
N ASP A 269 -17.64 8.40 -7.08
CA ASP A 269 -18.77 8.15 -6.17
C ASP A 269 -18.53 7.06 -5.10
N ARG A 270 -17.26 6.77 -4.76
CA ARG A 270 -16.90 5.73 -3.80
C ARG A 270 -15.83 6.18 -2.81
N ALA A 271 -15.75 5.47 -1.69
CA ALA A 271 -14.66 5.63 -0.76
C ALA A 271 -13.33 5.17 -1.38
N PRO A 272 -12.18 5.72 -0.92
CA PRO A 272 -10.88 5.35 -1.46
C PRO A 272 -10.56 3.87 -1.26
N LEU A 273 -9.77 3.34 -2.20
CA LEU A 273 -9.15 2.03 -2.10
C LEU A 273 -7.66 2.21 -1.85
N VAL A 274 -7.08 1.33 -1.05
CA VAL A 274 -5.63 1.25 -0.84
C VAL A 274 -5.11 0.06 -1.62
N LEU A 275 -4.06 0.25 -2.42
CA LEU A 275 -3.45 -0.81 -3.23
C LEU A 275 -1.94 -0.88 -2.94
N SER A 276 -1.43 -2.10 -2.80
CA SER A 276 -0.01 -2.39 -2.69
C SER A 276 0.31 -3.63 -3.51
N VAL A 277 1.12 -3.44 -4.55
CA VAL A 277 1.61 -4.50 -5.42
C VAL A 277 3.14 -4.44 -5.38
N LEU A 278 3.75 -5.49 -4.85
CA LEU A 278 5.20 -5.63 -4.78
C LEU A 278 5.61 -6.84 -5.62
N SER A 279 6.67 -6.72 -6.39
CA SER A 279 7.15 -7.84 -7.21
C SER A 279 8.67 -7.90 -7.25
N THR A 280 9.20 -9.11 -7.42
CA THR A 280 10.63 -9.37 -7.57
C THR A 280 10.85 -10.67 -8.33
N LYS A 281 12.07 -10.87 -8.83
CA LYS A 281 12.52 -12.08 -9.51
C LYS A 281 13.70 -12.70 -8.78
N TYR A 282 14.02 -13.95 -9.10
CA TYR A 282 15.19 -14.63 -8.54
C TYR A 282 16.48 -14.37 -9.33
N ASP A 283 16.36 -14.08 -10.63
CA ASP A 283 17.50 -13.74 -11.49
C ASP A 283 17.95 -12.29 -11.21
N PRO A 284 19.22 -12.05 -10.83
CA PRO A 284 19.76 -10.70 -10.67
C PRO A 284 19.61 -9.84 -11.93
N ALA A 285 19.64 -10.45 -13.12
CA ALA A 285 19.47 -9.78 -14.41
C ALA A 285 18.01 -9.78 -14.90
N GLY A 286 17.07 -10.27 -14.08
CA GLY A 286 15.65 -10.33 -14.44
C GLY A 286 15.09 -8.93 -14.74
N PRO A 287 14.33 -8.75 -15.84
CA PRO A 287 13.81 -7.45 -16.22
C PRO A 287 12.70 -7.00 -15.27
N THR A 288 12.58 -5.68 -15.12
CA THR A 288 11.46 -5.02 -14.44
C THR A 288 10.23 -5.06 -15.34
N ASP A 289 9.16 -5.73 -14.91
CA ASP A 289 7.93 -5.86 -15.70
C ASP A 289 6.82 -4.96 -15.14
N ASN A 290 6.77 -3.71 -15.62
CA ASN A 290 5.67 -2.80 -15.30
C ASN A 290 4.28 -3.38 -15.68
N PRO A 291 4.09 -4.11 -16.80
CA PRO A 291 2.81 -4.74 -17.13
C PRO A 291 2.29 -5.75 -16.10
N LEU A 292 3.17 -6.42 -15.34
CA LEU A 292 2.75 -7.30 -14.24
C LEU A 292 2.00 -6.49 -13.16
N VAL A 293 2.54 -5.31 -12.80
CA VAL A 293 1.95 -4.42 -11.80
C VAL A 293 0.62 -3.86 -12.30
N ALA A 294 0.58 -3.38 -13.55
CA ALA A 294 -0.63 -2.86 -14.18
C ALA A 294 -1.77 -3.88 -14.25
N ARG A 295 -1.49 -5.09 -14.75
CA ARG A 295 -2.50 -6.16 -14.82
C ARG A 295 -2.96 -6.59 -13.44
N THR A 296 -2.06 -6.61 -12.45
CA THR A 296 -2.45 -6.89 -11.05
C THR A 296 -3.40 -5.82 -10.52
N ALA A 297 -3.15 -4.54 -10.81
CA ALA A 297 -4.02 -3.44 -10.39
C ALA A 297 -5.42 -3.54 -11.01
N ALA A 298 -5.52 -3.86 -12.30
CA ALA A 298 -6.79 -4.08 -12.99
C ALA A 298 -7.61 -5.20 -12.34
N LEU A 299 -6.96 -6.32 -12.00
CA LEU A 299 -7.60 -7.45 -11.29
C LEU A 299 -8.12 -7.06 -9.91
N VAL A 300 -7.36 -6.24 -9.18
CA VAL A 300 -7.75 -5.76 -7.85
C VAL A 300 -8.92 -4.79 -7.95
N ALA A 301 -8.90 -3.88 -8.93
CA ALA A 301 -10.00 -2.97 -9.19
C ALA A 301 -11.29 -3.75 -9.47
N GLU A 302 -11.27 -4.69 -10.41
CA GLU A 302 -12.41 -5.58 -10.74
C GLU A 302 -12.96 -6.32 -9.51
N ALA A 303 -12.09 -6.72 -8.57
CA ALA A 303 -12.51 -7.47 -7.38
C ALA A 303 -13.10 -6.61 -6.26
N LEU A 304 -12.76 -5.32 -6.21
CA LEU A 304 -13.17 -4.40 -5.15
C LEU A 304 -14.25 -3.42 -5.60
N THR A 305 -14.42 -3.19 -6.91
CA THR A 305 -15.44 -2.31 -7.45
C THR A 305 -16.61 -3.03 -8.08
#